data_AF-A0A7S4I8C1-F1
#
_entry.id   AF-A0A7S4I8C1-F1
#
_cell.length_a   1.000
_cell.length_b   1.000
_cell.length_c   1.000
_cell.angle_alpha   90.00
_cell.angle_beta   90.00
_cell.angle_gamma   90.00
#
_symmetry.space_group_name_H-M   'P 1'
#
loop_
_entity.id
_entity.type
_entity.pdbx_description
1 polymer ?
#
loop_
_entity_poly.entity_id
_entity_poly.type
_entity_poly.pdbx_seq_one_letter_code
_entity_poly.pdbx_strand_id
1 'polypeptide(L)'
;LGWEQRAPTGDENFAATERTDWWYHWKSPGLLAANPLGMVPTLLEPSTNRAVIESIICIQFVDEVALASGTTAPSLLPTDPYERAAARVAAERVNKTVTSNYYAALVRTDEGERLAAFHRILDGLRAFTRESRGDFWGGDSLGLVDCVLLPYAYR
;
A
#
# COMPACT_ATOMS: atom_id res chain seq x y z
N LEU A 1 -17.23 -1.89 -12.10
CA LEU A 1 -15.87 -2.47 -12.13
C LEU A 1 -15.89 -3.57 -13.18
N GLY A 2 -15.33 -3.31 -14.35
CA GLY A 2 -15.40 -4.20 -15.51
C GLY A 2 -14.06 -4.88 -15.80
N TRP A 3 -14.12 -5.91 -16.62
CA TRP A 3 -12.95 -6.47 -17.29
C TRP A 3 -12.92 -5.92 -18.71
N GLU A 4 -11.74 -5.60 -19.20
CA GLU A 4 -11.54 -5.17 -20.58
C GLU A 4 -10.55 -6.11 -21.27
N GLN A 5 -10.84 -6.41 -22.54
CA GLN A 5 -9.89 -7.12 -23.38
C GLN A 5 -9.04 -6.09 -24.13
N ARG A 6 -7.73 -6.09 -23.88
CA ARG A 6 -6.79 -5.18 -24.56
C ARG A 6 -5.41 -5.81 -24.69
N ALA A 7 -4.63 -5.37 -25.67
CA ALA A 7 -3.24 -5.80 -25.81
C ALA A 7 -2.38 -5.35 -24.60
N PRO A 8 -1.33 -6.11 -24.24
CA PRO A 8 -0.37 -5.71 -23.21
C PRO A 8 0.27 -4.36 -23.51
N THR A 9 0.53 -3.56 -22.48
CA THR A 9 1.10 -2.20 -22.62
C THR A 9 2.57 -2.09 -22.22
N GLY A 10 3.27 -3.20 -22.00
CA GLY A 10 4.71 -3.23 -21.69
C GLY A 10 5.40 -4.48 -22.23
N ASP A 11 6.74 -4.52 -22.12
CA ASP A 11 7.58 -5.68 -22.44
C ASP A 11 7.42 -6.78 -21.37
N GLU A 12 6.23 -7.37 -21.30
CA GLU A 12 5.95 -8.46 -20.38
C GLU A 12 6.66 -9.73 -20.89
N ASN A 13 7.70 -10.18 -20.16
CA ASN A 13 8.59 -11.32 -20.49
C ASN A 13 7.91 -12.72 -20.55
N PHE A 14 6.58 -12.81 -20.68
CA PHE A 14 5.81 -14.05 -20.58
C PHE A 14 5.16 -14.48 -21.89
N ALA A 15 5.92 -14.49 -23.01
CA ALA A 15 5.40 -14.81 -24.34
C ALA A 15 4.15 -13.99 -24.69
N ALA A 16 4.15 -12.70 -24.30
CA ALA A 16 2.93 -11.92 -24.24
C ALA A 16 2.29 -11.66 -25.62
N THR A 17 3.10 -11.77 -26.67
CA THR A 17 2.74 -11.58 -28.08
C THR A 17 1.92 -12.73 -28.68
N GLU A 18 1.87 -13.91 -28.04
CA GLU A 18 1.17 -15.09 -28.59
C GLU A 18 -0.27 -15.24 -28.06
N ARG A 19 -0.60 -14.60 -26.93
CA ARG A 19 -1.96 -14.56 -26.38
C ARG A 19 -2.79 -13.44 -26.98
N THR A 20 -4.07 -13.72 -27.22
CA THR A 20 -5.06 -12.75 -27.74
C THR A 20 -6.19 -12.46 -26.75
N ASP A 21 -6.26 -13.16 -25.62
CA ASP A 21 -7.35 -13.17 -24.64
C ASP A 21 -6.98 -12.46 -23.33
N TRP A 22 -6.27 -11.35 -23.44
CA TRP A 22 -5.82 -10.58 -22.28
C TRP A 22 -6.97 -9.82 -21.61
N TRP A 23 -7.42 -10.32 -20.47
CA TRP A 23 -8.37 -9.63 -19.62
C TRP A 23 -7.65 -8.84 -18.54
N TYR A 24 -7.76 -7.52 -18.62
CA TYR A 24 -7.28 -6.61 -17.60
C TYR A 24 -8.46 -6.05 -16.81
N HIS A 25 -8.21 -5.70 -15.55
CA HIS A 25 -9.13 -4.83 -14.84
C HIS A 25 -9.24 -3.50 -15.58
N TRP A 26 -10.47 -3.13 -15.95
CA TRP A 26 -10.74 -1.86 -16.61
C TRP A 26 -10.28 -0.70 -15.72
N LYS A 27 -9.54 0.24 -16.31
CA LYS A 27 -9.08 1.47 -15.65
C LYS A 27 -9.81 2.65 -16.25
N SER A 28 -10.27 3.58 -15.40
CA SER A 28 -10.97 4.75 -15.89
C SER A 28 -10.02 5.69 -16.65
N PRO A 29 -10.49 6.38 -17.71
CA PRO A 29 -9.70 7.40 -18.39
C PRO A 29 -9.17 8.49 -17.42
N GLY A 30 -9.98 8.87 -16.42
CA GLY A 30 -9.55 9.82 -15.39
C GLY A 30 -8.40 9.30 -14.52
N LEU A 31 -8.41 8.01 -14.16
CA LEU A 31 -7.29 7.40 -13.43
C LEU A 31 -6.01 7.39 -14.29
N LEU A 32 -6.11 7.01 -15.56
CA LEU A 32 -4.95 6.97 -16.47
C LEU A 32 -4.39 8.37 -16.75
N ALA A 33 -5.26 9.39 -16.82
CA ALA A 33 -4.85 10.78 -16.96
C ALA A 33 -4.14 11.31 -15.71
N ALA A 34 -4.59 10.93 -14.51
CA ALA A 34 -3.98 11.33 -13.25
C ALA A 34 -2.71 10.53 -12.89
N ASN A 35 -2.70 9.24 -13.22
CA ASN A 35 -1.62 8.31 -12.96
C ASN A 35 -1.48 7.36 -14.18
N PRO A 36 -0.48 7.57 -15.06
CA PRO A 36 -0.27 6.73 -16.24
C PRO A 36 0.00 5.25 -15.93
N LEU A 37 0.48 4.92 -14.71
CA LEU A 37 0.60 3.53 -14.26
C LEU A 37 -0.77 2.89 -14.00
N GLY A 38 -1.79 3.72 -13.81
CA GLY A 38 -3.16 3.32 -13.51
C GLY A 38 -3.25 2.53 -12.20
N MET A 39 -2.38 2.84 -11.23
CA MET A 39 -2.30 2.14 -9.96
C MET A 39 -3.17 2.85 -8.93
N VAL A 40 -3.73 2.08 -8.01
CA VAL A 40 -4.49 2.61 -6.87
C VAL A 40 -3.76 2.29 -5.56
N PRO A 41 -3.85 3.16 -4.54
CA PRO A 41 -4.58 4.43 -4.53
C PRO A 41 -3.88 5.54 -5.35
N THR A 42 -4.68 6.43 -5.92
CA THR A 42 -4.24 7.70 -6.53
C THR A 42 -5.15 8.80 -5.99
N LEU A 43 -4.59 9.81 -5.33
CA LEU A 43 -5.31 10.99 -4.85
C LEU A 43 -5.10 12.13 -5.86
N LEU A 44 -6.17 12.71 -6.39
CA LEU A 44 -6.13 13.77 -7.38
C LEU A 44 -6.74 15.04 -6.80
N GLU A 45 -6.05 16.18 -6.90
CA GLU A 45 -6.62 17.51 -6.69
C GLU A 45 -7.18 18.04 -8.02
N PRO A 46 -8.52 18.04 -8.25
CA PRO A 46 -9.08 18.30 -9.57
C PRO A 46 -8.83 19.73 -10.07
N SER A 47 -8.65 20.70 -9.18
CA SER A 47 -8.41 22.11 -9.52
C SER A 47 -7.01 22.37 -10.05
N THR A 48 -6.02 21.59 -9.61
CA THR A 48 -4.60 21.74 -10.00
C THR A 48 -4.10 20.61 -10.88
N ASN A 49 -4.89 19.55 -11.02
CA ASN A 49 -4.54 18.31 -11.70
C ASN A 49 -3.27 17.64 -11.15
N ARG A 50 -2.91 17.93 -9.89
CA ARG A 50 -1.79 17.30 -9.18
C ARG A 50 -2.26 15.99 -8.55
N ALA A 51 -1.46 14.94 -8.72
CA ALA A 51 -1.75 13.63 -8.18
C ALA A 51 -0.69 13.19 -7.16
N VAL A 52 -1.12 12.50 -6.11
CA VAL A 52 -0.27 11.77 -5.16
C VAL A 52 -0.57 10.27 -5.33
N ILE A 53 0.48 9.49 -5.50
CA ILE A 53 0.45 8.04 -5.71
C ILE A 53 1.26 7.37 -4.59
N GLU A 54 1.31 6.04 -4.60
CA GLU A 54 1.91 5.18 -3.55
C GLU A 54 1.14 5.23 -2.24
N SER A 55 0.62 4.08 -1.79
CA SER A 55 -0.30 4.00 -0.64
C SER A 55 0.25 4.64 0.65
N ILE A 56 1.51 4.39 1.00
CA ILE A 56 2.15 4.94 2.20
C ILE A 56 2.37 6.45 2.09
N ILE A 57 2.62 6.95 0.87
CA ILE A 57 2.77 8.40 0.62
C ILE A 57 1.40 9.07 0.65
N CYS A 58 0.37 8.45 0.06
CA CYS A 58 -1.01 8.91 0.15
C CYS A 58 -1.49 9.06 1.61
N ILE A 59 -1.17 8.10 2.49
CA ILE A 59 -1.51 8.20 3.92
C ILE A 59 -0.86 9.44 4.56
N GLN A 60 0.43 9.66 4.32
CA GLN A 60 1.15 10.81 4.86
C GLN A 60 0.62 12.13 4.30
N PHE A 61 0.32 12.19 3.01
CA PHE A 61 -0.26 13.38 2.39
C PHE A 61 -1.61 13.74 2.99
N VAL A 62 -2.47 12.75 3.26
CA VAL A 62 -3.75 12.98 3.94
C VAL A 62 -3.53 13.53 5.36
N ASP A 63 -2.56 13.01 6.10
CA ASP A 63 -2.18 13.51 7.43
C ASP A 63 -1.71 14.98 7.37
N GLU A 64 -0.84 15.31 6.42
CA GLU A 64 -0.33 16.67 6.19
C GLU A 64 -1.45 17.66 5.82
N VAL A 65 -2.38 17.26 4.94
CA VAL A 65 -3.54 18.08 4.57
C VAL A 65 -4.47 18.30 5.77
N ALA A 66 -4.71 17.25 6.56
CA ALA A 66 -5.56 17.34 7.75
C ALA A 66 -4.97 18.31 8.79
N LEU A 67 -3.66 18.21 9.05
CA LEU A 67 -2.93 19.12 9.93
C LEU A 67 -2.97 20.57 9.43
N ALA A 68 -2.71 20.80 8.14
CA ALA A 68 -2.79 22.12 7.53
C ALA A 68 -4.20 22.73 7.59
N SER A 69 -5.24 21.89 7.63
CA SER A 69 -6.63 22.31 7.75
C SER A 69 -7.07 22.63 9.19
N GLY A 70 -6.18 22.47 10.18
CA GLY A 70 -6.47 22.76 11.59
C GLY A 70 -7.31 21.71 12.30
N THR A 71 -7.25 20.44 11.87
CA THR A 71 -7.94 19.34 12.57
C THR A 71 -7.46 19.17 14.01
N THR A 72 -8.33 18.69 14.89
CA THR A 72 -7.99 18.24 16.25
C THR A 72 -7.70 16.74 16.34
N ALA A 73 -7.84 16.01 15.23
CA ALA A 73 -7.53 14.59 15.18
C ALA A 73 -6.02 14.35 15.46
N PRO A 74 -5.66 13.25 16.16
CA PRO A 74 -4.26 12.87 16.32
C PRO A 74 -3.57 12.69 14.97
N SER A 75 -2.31 13.16 14.87
CA SER A 75 -1.49 12.92 13.67
C SER A 75 -1.10 11.45 13.58
N LEU A 76 -1.05 10.93 12.36
CA LEU A 76 -0.56 9.58 12.07
C LEU A 76 0.95 9.45 12.22
N LEU A 77 1.68 10.57 12.32
CA LEU A 77 3.11 10.61 12.46
C LEU A 77 3.56 11.35 13.73
N PRO A 78 4.62 10.88 14.40
CA PRO A 78 5.26 11.64 15.47
C PRO A 78 5.73 13.03 15.01
N THR A 79 5.69 14.00 15.91
CA THR A 79 6.23 15.35 15.68
C THR A 79 7.74 15.40 15.75
N ASP A 80 8.36 14.58 16.61
CA ASP A 80 9.81 14.45 16.69
C ASP A 80 10.38 13.88 15.38
N PRO A 81 11.38 14.53 14.75
CA PRO A 81 11.92 14.08 13.46
C PRO A 81 12.50 12.66 13.46
N TYR A 82 13.11 12.23 14.57
CA TYR A 82 13.73 10.90 14.68
C TYR A 82 12.65 9.82 14.82
N GLU A 83 11.70 9.99 15.73
CA GLU A 83 10.58 9.07 15.90
C GLU A 83 9.73 8.99 14.62
N ARG A 84 9.56 10.12 13.92
CA ARG A 84 8.88 10.17 12.62
C ARG A 84 9.61 9.34 11.56
N ALA A 85 10.94 9.42 11.51
CA ALA A 85 11.74 8.59 10.62
C ALA A 85 11.65 7.10 11.01
N ALA A 86 11.69 6.79 12.30
CA ALA A 86 11.53 5.42 12.80
C ALA A 86 10.17 4.82 12.41
N ALA A 87 9.08 5.59 12.54
CA ALA A 87 7.75 5.16 12.11
C ALA A 87 7.69 4.86 10.60
N ARG A 88 8.35 5.66 9.76
CA ARG A 88 8.43 5.39 8.31
C ARG A 88 9.20 4.11 7.99
N VAL A 89 10.32 3.88 8.67
CA VAL A 89 11.11 2.65 8.50
C VAL A 89 10.29 1.43 8.93
N ALA A 90 9.58 1.53 10.06
CA ALA A 90 8.71 0.47 10.55
C ALA A 90 7.55 0.19 9.58
N ALA A 91 6.89 1.23 9.05
CA ALA A 91 5.83 1.10 8.06
C ALA A 91 6.33 0.41 6.78
N GLU A 92 7.52 0.78 6.28
CA GLU A 92 8.10 0.15 5.10
C GLU A 92 8.52 -1.31 5.35
N ARG A 93 8.98 -1.64 6.57
CA ARG A 93 9.23 -3.03 6.94
C ARG A 93 7.94 -3.84 6.97
N VAL A 94 6.85 -3.32 7.52
CA VAL A 94 5.52 -3.97 7.47
C VAL A 94 5.10 -4.17 6.01
N ASN A 95 5.28 -3.16 5.17
CA ASN A 95 4.96 -3.25 3.73
C ASN A 95 5.71 -4.40 3.03
N LYS A 96 7.01 -4.55 3.29
CA LYS A 96 7.83 -5.61 2.68
C LYS A 96 7.57 -6.99 3.25
N THR A 97 7.23 -7.10 4.53
CA THR A 97 7.10 -8.39 5.23
C THR A 97 5.68 -8.92 5.23
N VAL A 98 4.68 -8.05 5.34
CA VAL A 98 3.26 -8.41 5.38
C VAL A 98 2.60 -8.10 4.04
N THR A 99 2.47 -6.82 3.68
CA THR A 99 1.67 -6.35 2.53
C THR A 99 2.07 -7.02 1.21
N SER A 100 3.36 -7.01 0.88
CA SER A 100 3.86 -7.57 -0.39
C SER A 100 3.78 -9.11 -0.42
N ASN A 101 3.86 -9.77 0.73
CA ASN A 101 3.78 -11.24 0.80
C ASN A 101 2.33 -11.73 0.88
N TYR A 102 1.37 -10.88 1.27
CA TYR A 102 -0.04 -11.24 1.37
C TYR A 102 -0.58 -11.83 0.06
N TYR A 103 -0.37 -11.11 -1.06
CA TYR A 103 -0.79 -11.62 -2.36
C TYR A 103 0.00 -12.85 -2.79
N ALA A 104 1.31 -12.92 -2.49
CA ALA A 104 2.10 -14.10 -2.81
C ALA A 104 1.57 -15.38 -2.11
N ALA A 105 1.16 -15.26 -0.84
CA ALA A 105 0.57 -16.38 -0.10
C ALA A 105 -0.81 -16.82 -0.67
N LEU A 106 -1.56 -15.88 -1.26
CA LEU A 106 -2.90 -16.14 -1.81
C LEU A 106 -2.90 -16.64 -3.26
N VAL A 107 -2.08 -16.05 -4.13
CA VAL A 107 -2.24 -16.19 -5.59
C VAL A 107 -1.19 -17.06 -6.26
N ARG A 108 -0.04 -17.30 -5.62
CA ARG A 108 0.99 -18.18 -6.21
C ARG A 108 0.49 -19.61 -6.25
N THR A 109 0.91 -20.35 -7.27
CA THR A 109 0.52 -21.75 -7.47
C THR A 109 1.51 -22.73 -6.83
N ASP A 110 2.79 -22.35 -6.74
CA ASP A 110 3.81 -23.16 -6.06
C ASP A 110 3.60 -23.16 -4.54
N GLU A 111 3.59 -24.35 -3.94
CA GLU A 111 3.36 -24.53 -2.51
C GLU A 111 4.50 -23.96 -1.66
N GLY A 112 5.75 -24.12 -2.11
CA GLY A 112 6.93 -23.60 -1.42
C GLY A 112 6.94 -22.07 -1.38
N GLU A 113 6.60 -21.42 -2.49
CA GLU A 113 6.46 -19.95 -2.57
C GLU A 113 5.37 -19.43 -1.63
N ARG A 114 4.21 -20.09 -1.60
CA ARG A 114 3.11 -19.70 -0.69
C ARG A 114 3.50 -19.86 0.77
N LEU A 115 4.14 -20.98 1.13
CA LEU A 115 4.59 -21.23 2.50
C LEU A 115 5.67 -20.24 2.93
N ALA A 116 6.63 -19.94 2.05
CA ALA A 116 7.66 -18.94 2.31
C ALA A 116 7.06 -17.53 2.51
N ALA A 117 6.07 -17.15 1.68
CA ALA A 117 5.34 -15.89 1.83
C ALA A 117 4.58 -15.84 3.16
N PHE A 118 3.91 -16.93 3.54
CA PHE A 118 3.21 -17.03 4.82
C PHE A 118 4.16 -16.88 6.03
N HIS A 119 5.32 -17.52 6.00
CA HIS A 119 6.33 -17.35 7.06
C HIS A 119 6.83 -15.90 7.16
N ARG A 120 7.06 -15.22 6.03
CA ARG A 120 7.43 -13.80 6.04
C ARG A 120 6.35 -12.91 6.65
N ILE A 121 5.07 -13.20 6.38
CA ILE A 121 3.95 -12.51 7.02
C ILE A 121 4.00 -12.71 8.52
N LEU A 122 4.16 -13.95 9.01
CA LEU A 122 4.26 -14.24 10.44
C LEU A 122 5.42 -13.51 11.10
N ASP A 123 6.58 -13.45 10.45
CA ASP A 123 7.74 -12.73 10.98
C ASP A 123 7.49 -11.22 11.03
N GLY A 124 6.82 -10.66 10.02
CA GLY A 124 6.37 -9.27 10.01
C GLY A 124 5.40 -8.95 11.15
N LEU A 125 4.39 -9.81 11.37
CA LEU A 125 3.42 -9.66 12.45
C LEU A 125 4.09 -9.76 13.83
N ARG A 126 4.99 -10.72 14.03
CA ARG A 126 5.76 -10.86 15.27
C ARG A 126 6.63 -9.64 15.54
N ALA A 127 7.28 -9.10 14.52
CA ALA A 127 8.09 -7.88 14.64
C ALA A 127 7.21 -6.68 14.98
N PHE A 128 6.05 -6.53 14.34
CA PHE A 128 5.07 -5.50 14.67
C PHE A 128 4.66 -5.57 16.15
N THR A 129 4.17 -6.73 16.62
CA THR A 129 3.71 -6.90 18.01
C THR A 129 4.81 -6.66 19.04
N ARG A 130 6.05 -7.09 18.76
CA ARG A 130 7.20 -6.88 19.66
C ARG A 130 7.58 -5.41 19.80
N GLU A 131 7.37 -4.62 18.75
CA GLU A 131 7.76 -3.21 18.69
C GLU A 131 6.63 -2.25 19.05
N SER A 132 5.39 -2.75 19.12
CA SER A 132 4.23 -1.97 19.55
C SER A 132 4.41 -1.43 20.97
N ARG A 133 4.07 -0.15 21.16
CA ARG A 133 4.26 0.59 22.42
C ARG A 133 2.97 0.79 23.22
N GLY A 134 1.83 0.27 22.76
CA GLY A 134 0.51 0.38 23.39
C GLY A 134 -0.56 -0.36 22.58
N ASP A 135 -1.78 0.18 22.58
CA ASP A 135 -2.90 -0.34 21.78
C ASP A 135 -2.62 -0.25 20.27
N PHE A 136 -1.80 0.71 19.87
CA PHE A 136 -1.28 0.90 18.53
C PHE A 136 0.26 0.80 18.54
N TRP A 137 0.85 0.68 17.35
CA TRP A 137 2.31 0.54 17.21
C TRP A 137 3.07 1.67 17.92
N GLY A 138 2.60 2.90 17.76
CA GLY A 138 3.21 4.10 18.35
C GLY A 138 2.82 4.41 19.80
N GLY A 139 1.84 3.70 20.39
CA GLY A 139 1.28 4.01 21.71
C GLY A 139 -0.24 4.03 21.71
N ASP A 140 -0.84 5.10 22.23
CA ASP A 140 -2.28 5.17 22.52
C ASP A 140 -3.17 5.63 21.35
N SER A 141 -2.57 5.91 20.18
CA SER A 141 -3.31 6.42 19.01
C SER A 141 -2.83 5.79 17.72
N LEU A 142 -3.77 5.66 16.78
CA LEU A 142 -3.53 5.13 15.44
C LEU A 142 -2.40 5.90 14.74
N GLY A 143 -1.38 5.18 14.26
CA GLY A 143 -0.26 5.77 13.51
C GLY A 143 -0.09 5.19 12.11
N LEU A 144 0.90 5.73 11.38
CA LEU A 144 1.24 5.32 10.02
C LEU A 144 1.48 3.80 9.91
N VAL A 145 2.21 3.21 10.86
CA VAL A 145 2.55 1.78 10.85
C VAL A 145 1.30 0.91 10.95
N ASP A 146 0.35 1.33 11.81
CA ASP A 146 -0.95 0.68 11.95
C ASP A 146 -1.78 0.80 10.68
N CYS A 147 -1.82 1.98 10.06
CA CYS A 147 -2.53 2.20 8.78
C CYS A 147 -2.01 1.29 7.65
N VAL A 148 -0.73 0.95 7.65
CA VAL A 148 -0.15 0.00 6.68
C VAL A 148 -0.58 -1.44 6.98
N LEU A 149 -0.67 -1.83 8.25
CA LEU A 149 -1.00 -3.21 8.65
C LEU A 149 -2.50 -3.51 8.59
N LEU A 150 -3.35 -2.62 9.13
CA LEU A 150 -4.76 -2.89 9.42
C LEU A 150 -5.57 -3.42 8.22
N PRO A 151 -5.42 -2.91 6.98
CA PRO A 151 -6.15 -3.45 5.84
C PRO A 151 -5.88 -4.93 5.56
N TYR A 152 -4.70 -5.43 5.96
CA TYR A 152 -4.30 -6.83 5.80
C TYR A 152 -4.64 -7.67 7.02
N ALA A 153 -4.59 -7.09 8.22
CA ALA A 153 -4.97 -7.78 9.45
C ALA A 153 -6.48 -8.05 9.55
N TYR A 154 -7.31 -7.26 8.85
CA TYR A 154 -8.76 -7.44 8.81
C TYR A 154 -9.23 -8.58 7.87
N ARG A 155 -8.41 -8.99 6.91
CA ARG A 155 -8.78 -9.99 5.90
C ARG A 155 -8.53 -11.42 6.38
#